data_AF-A0A520I2M6-F1
#
_entry.id   AF-A0A520I2M6-F1
#
_cell.length_a   1.000
_cell.length_b   1.000
_cell.length_c   1.000
_cell.angle_alpha   90.00
_cell.angle_beta   90.00
_cell.angle_gamma   90.00
#
_symmetry.space_group_name_H-M   'P 1'
#
loop_
_entity.id
_entity.type
_entity.pdbx_description
1 polymer ?
#
loop_
_entity_poly.entity_id
_entity_poly.type
_entity_poly.pdbx_seq_one_letter_code
_entity_poly.pdbx_strand_id
1 'polypeptide(L)'
;MSGIKTVIPSTPYDAKGLLIAAIEDNDPTLFFEPKRIYNGPFDGYWDRPSQNWSKHPAGEVPTGYYKIELGKAKIVRAGEALTILAYGTMVHVCAAVVAEAGIDAEIVDLRTLVPLDIETIEASVKKTGRCMIVHEATRTSGFGAELSAIVQERCFYHLEAPIERVTGFDTPYPHSLEWAYFPGPVRIGEALKKIMKDA
;
A
#
# COMPACT_ATOMS: atom_id res chain seq x y z
N MET A 1 -16.69 -9.59 -0.36
CA MET A 1 -17.61 -10.56 -1.01
C MET A 1 -16.91 -11.89 -1.01
N SER A 2 -17.52 -12.94 -0.49
CA SER A 2 -16.92 -14.28 -0.50
C SER A 2 -16.94 -14.86 -1.92
N GLY A 3 -15.87 -15.56 -2.29
CA GLY A 3 -15.73 -16.19 -3.62
C GLY A 3 -15.17 -15.27 -4.71
N ILE A 4 -14.68 -14.07 -4.37
CA ILE A 4 -13.99 -13.15 -5.29
C ILE A 4 -12.57 -12.89 -4.79
N LYS A 5 -11.61 -12.84 -5.70
CA LYS A 5 -10.26 -12.34 -5.46
C LYS A 5 -10.16 -10.87 -5.85
N THR A 6 -9.39 -10.07 -5.10
CA THR A 6 -9.19 -8.65 -5.38
C THR A 6 -7.70 -8.34 -5.41
N VAL A 7 -7.24 -7.75 -6.52
CA VAL A 7 -5.82 -7.52 -6.81
C VAL A 7 -5.61 -6.08 -7.27
N ILE A 8 -4.54 -5.43 -6.76
CA ILE A 8 -4.15 -4.06 -7.09
C ILE A 8 -2.61 -4.00 -7.23
N PRO A 9 -2.05 -3.97 -8.45
CA PRO A 9 -0.61 -3.83 -8.65
C PRO A 9 -0.14 -2.39 -8.36
N SER A 10 1.15 -2.26 -8.03
CA SER A 10 1.81 -0.96 -7.82
C SER A 10 2.94 -0.65 -8.82
N THR A 11 3.39 -1.64 -9.62
CA THR A 11 4.48 -1.47 -10.60
C THR A 11 4.15 -2.17 -11.92
N PRO A 12 4.76 -1.78 -13.06
CA PRO A 12 4.59 -2.48 -14.33
C PRO A 12 4.94 -3.97 -14.27
N TYR A 13 6.01 -4.33 -13.56
CA TYR A 13 6.41 -5.73 -13.36
C TYR A 13 5.31 -6.51 -12.64
N ASP A 14 4.81 -5.97 -11.53
CA ASP A 14 3.75 -6.61 -10.75
C ASP A 14 2.43 -6.63 -11.53
N ALA A 15 2.10 -5.59 -12.29
CA ALA A 15 0.90 -5.51 -13.11
C ALA A 15 0.82 -6.64 -14.13
N LYS A 16 1.88 -6.86 -14.93
CA LYS A 16 1.88 -7.97 -15.89
C LYS A 16 1.80 -9.33 -15.21
N GLY A 17 2.64 -9.57 -14.20
CA GLY A 17 2.71 -10.87 -13.54
C GLY A 17 1.44 -11.25 -12.80
N LEU A 18 0.81 -10.29 -12.11
CA LEU A 18 -0.45 -10.49 -11.39
C LEU A 18 -1.63 -10.58 -12.35
N LEU A 19 -1.63 -9.84 -13.48
CA LEU A 19 -2.69 -9.95 -14.47
C LEU A 19 -2.69 -11.31 -15.16
N ILE A 20 -1.51 -11.82 -15.54
CA ILE A 20 -1.38 -13.18 -16.07
C ILE A 20 -1.89 -14.20 -15.05
N ALA A 21 -1.48 -14.06 -13.77
CA ALA A 21 -1.95 -14.93 -12.71
C ALA A 21 -3.49 -14.87 -12.53
N ALA A 22 -4.07 -13.67 -12.58
CA ALA A 22 -5.52 -13.47 -12.45
C ALA A 22 -6.32 -14.06 -13.63
N ILE A 23 -5.79 -13.99 -14.86
CA ILE A 23 -6.41 -14.58 -16.06
C ILE A 23 -6.38 -16.11 -16.00
N GLU A 24 -5.29 -16.70 -15.50
CA GLU A 24 -5.12 -18.16 -15.39
C GLU A 24 -5.84 -18.77 -14.18
N ASP A 25 -6.26 -17.94 -13.23
CA ASP A 25 -6.93 -18.40 -12.02
C ASP A 25 -8.38 -18.84 -12.31
N ASN A 26 -8.83 -19.91 -11.66
CA ASN A 26 -10.18 -20.45 -11.87
C ASN A 26 -11.27 -19.71 -11.05
N ASP A 27 -10.88 -18.80 -10.15
CA ASP A 27 -11.78 -17.98 -9.35
C ASP A 27 -11.96 -16.58 -9.98
N PRO A 28 -13.15 -15.97 -9.85
CA PRO A 28 -13.37 -14.63 -10.38
C PRO A 28 -12.49 -13.60 -9.66
N THR A 29 -11.71 -12.85 -10.44
CA THR A 29 -10.76 -11.86 -9.94
C THR A 29 -11.13 -10.44 -10.36
N LEU A 30 -11.27 -9.54 -9.39
CA LEU A 30 -11.35 -8.10 -9.59
C LEU A 30 -9.94 -7.52 -9.62
N PHE A 31 -9.51 -7.08 -10.81
CA PHE A 31 -8.19 -6.49 -11.03
C PHE A 31 -8.31 -4.97 -11.17
N PHE A 32 -7.90 -4.22 -10.14
CA PHE A 32 -7.94 -2.76 -10.17
C PHE A 32 -6.60 -2.19 -10.59
N GLU A 33 -6.60 -1.44 -11.68
CA GLU A 33 -5.41 -0.75 -12.18
C GLU A 33 -5.39 0.70 -11.71
N PRO A 34 -4.43 1.13 -10.88
CA PRO A 34 -4.40 2.50 -10.40
C PRO A 34 -3.93 3.42 -11.53
N LYS A 35 -4.89 4.08 -12.19
CA LYS A 35 -4.62 4.98 -13.34
C LYS A 35 -3.56 6.05 -13.05
N ARG A 36 -3.43 6.47 -11.79
CA ARG A 36 -2.48 7.51 -11.37
C ARG A 36 -1.03 7.13 -11.67
N ILE A 37 -0.74 5.83 -11.72
CA ILE A 37 0.59 5.28 -11.96
C ILE A 37 0.73 4.58 -13.31
N TYR A 38 -0.16 4.81 -14.28
CA TYR A 38 -0.01 4.23 -15.61
C TYR A 38 1.25 4.70 -16.35
N ASN A 39 1.56 5.99 -16.27
CA ASN A 39 2.67 6.58 -17.03
C ASN A 39 3.99 6.65 -16.24
N GLY A 40 3.93 6.47 -14.93
CA GLY A 40 5.09 6.48 -14.03
C GLY A 40 4.67 6.49 -12.57
N PRO A 41 5.62 6.36 -11.63
CA PRO A 41 5.33 6.41 -10.21
C PRO A 41 4.85 7.81 -9.80
N PHE A 42 4.00 7.88 -8.78
CA PHE A 42 3.52 9.14 -8.19
C PHE A 42 3.83 9.16 -6.70
N ASP A 43 4.63 10.12 -6.27
CA ASP A 43 5.13 10.31 -4.90
C ASP A 43 4.20 11.14 -4.01
N GLY A 44 3.07 11.62 -4.56
CA GLY A 44 2.11 12.46 -3.83
C GLY A 44 2.37 13.96 -3.94
N TYR A 45 3.46 14.37 -4.58
CA TYR A 45 3.81 15.76 -4.81
C TYR A 45 3.29 16.23 -6.17
N TRP A 46 2.24 17.03 -6.16
CA TRP A 46 1.60 17.55 -7.37
C TRP A 46 2.36 18.71 -8.02
N ASP A 47 3.22 19.36 -7.23
CA ASP A 47 4.11 20.46 -7.61
C ASP A 47 5.40 19.98 -8.29
N ARG A 48 5.71 18.68 -8.21
CA ARG A 48 6.87 18.07 -8.86
C ARG A 48 6.50 17.47 -10.23
N PRO A 49 7.34 17.63 -11.26
CA PRO A 49 7.12 16.97 -12.54
C PRO A 49 7.01 15.45 -12.39
N SER A 50 5.99 14.86 -12.99
CA SER A 50 5.81 13.39 -12.96
C SER A 50 6.96 12.69 -13.68
N GLN A 51 7.46 11.61 -13.07
CA GLN A 51 8.48 10.77 -13.67
C GLN A 51 7.83 9.72 -14.57
N ASN A 52 8.60 9.18 -15.53
CA ASN A 52 8.13 8.11 -16.41
C ASN A 52 8.70 6.77 -15.97
N TRP A 53 7.97 5.67 -16.15
CA TRP A 53 8.46 4.32 -15.83
C TRP A 53 9.78 3.97 -16.51
N SER A 54 10.04 4.47 -17.72
CA SER A 54 11.32 4.28 -18.42
C SER A 54 12.55 4.81 -17.68
N LYS A 55 12.36 5.71 -16.71
CA LYS A 55 13.42 6.30 -15.88
C LYS A 55 13.44 5.77 -14.45
N HIS A 56 12.55 4.83 -14.13
CA HIS A 56 12.41 4.28 -12.78
C HIS A 56 12.78 2.78 -12.78
N PRO A 57 13.57 2.29 -11.80
CA PRO A 57 14.03 0.89 -11.80
C PRO A 57 12.89 -0.12 -11.78
N ALA A 58 11.76 0.20 -11.15
CA ALA A 58 10.58 -0.66 -11.16
C ALA A 58 9.79 -0.67 -12.49
N GLY A 59 10.27 0.02 -13.53
CA GLY A 59 9.67 0.05 -14.86
C GLY A 59 10.12 -1.10 -15.79
N GLU A 60 11.12 -1.89 -15.40
CA GLU A 60 11.61 -3.01 -16.21
C GLU A 60 10.64 -4.20 -16.17
N VAL A 61 10.29 -4.72 -17.35
CA VAL A 61 9.33 -5.83 -17.50
C VAL A 61 9.88 -6.86 -18.49
N PRO A 62 10.04 -8.13 -18.08
CA PRO A 62 10.41 -9.21 -19.01
C PRO A 62 9.40 -9.34 -20.14
N THR A 63 9.86 -9.56 -21.38
CA THR A 63 8.97 -9.76 -22.54
C THR A 63 8.27 -11.11 -22.50
N GLY A 64 8.94 -12.14 -22.00
CA GLY A 64 8.41 -13.51 -21.90
C GLY A 64 7.29 -13.70 -20.88
N TYR A 65 6.83 -14.94 -20.77
CA TYR A 65 5.84 -15.35 -19.79
C TYR A 65 6.44 -15.38 -18.38
N TYR A 66 5.73 -14.80 -17.43
CA TYR A 66 5.91 -15.02 -16.00
C TYR A 66 4.60 -14.71 -15.29
N LYS A 67 4.45 -15.24 -14.08
CA LYS A 67 3.33 -14.92 -13.21
C LYS A 67 3.81 -14.66 -11.80
N ILE A 68 3.03 -13.89 -11.07
CA ILE A 68 3.24 -13.61 -9.64
C ILE A 68 2.10 -14.28 -8.89
N GLU A 69 2.45 -15.02 -7.84
CA GLU A 69 1.48 -15.72 -7.01
C GLU A 69 0.49 -14.73 -6.38
N LEU A 70 -0.81 -14.99 -6.55
CA LEU A 70 -1.87 -14.23 -5.89
C LEU A 70 -1.87 -14.53 -4.39
N GLY A 71 -2.26 -13.57 -3.58
CA GLY A 71 -2.29 -13.72 -2.12
C GLY A 71 -0.91 -13.63 -1.46
N LYS A 72 0.11 -13.14 -2.19
CA LYS A 72 1.43 -12.83 -1.65
C LYS A 72 1.70 -11.33 -1.69
N ALA A 73 2.14 -10.77 -0.55
CA ALA A 73 2.56 -9.38 -0.43
C ALA A 73 4.05 -9.23 -0.75
N LYS A 74 4.52 -8.00 -0.95
CA LYS A 74 5.92 -7.69 -1.28
C LYS A 74 6.43 -6.61 -0.34
N ILE A 75 7.55 -6.88 0.32
CA ILE A 75 8.29 -5.84 1.05
C ILE A 75 9.06 -5.02 0.01
N VAL A 76 8.64 -3.77 -0.21
CA VAL A 76 9.26 -2.88 -1.20
C VAL A 76 10.38 -2.03 -0.61
N ARG A 77 10.36 -1.86 0.72
CA ARG A 77 11.40 -1.23 1.52
C ARG A 77 11.47 -1.98 2.85
N ALA A 78 12.64 -2.50 3.21
CA ALA A 78 12.84 -3.09 4.53
C ALA A 78 12.99 -1.99 5.60
N GLY A 79 12.58 -2.29 6.82
CA GLY A 79 12.79 -1.43 7.98
C GLY A 79 12.46 -2.15 9.28
N GLU A 80 12.78 -1.53 10.40
CA GLU A 80 12.65 -2.11 11.74
C GLU A 80 11.79 -1.27 12.71
N ALA A 81 11.50 0.00 12.39
CA ALA A 81 10.84 0.91 13.34
C ALA A 81 9.31 0.99 13.19
N LEU A 82 8.78 0.75 11.98
CA LEU A 82 7.36 0.87 11.66
C LEU A 82 6.99 0.00 10.46
N THR A 83 5.89 -0.75 10.53
CA THR A 83 5.28 -1.40 9.37
C THR A 83 4.26 -0.47 8.72
N ILE A 84 4.36 -0.26 7.40
CA ILE A 84 3.38 0.46 6.59
C ILE A 84 2.72 -0.53 5.63
N LEU A 85 1.41 -0.71 5.78
CA LEU A 85 0.58 -1.52 4.89
C LEU A 85 -0.06 -0.62 3.83
N ALA A 86 0.31 -0.79 2.57
CA ALA A 86 -0.18 0.01 1.45
C ALA A 86 -0.41 -0.84 0.20
N TYR A 87 -1.07 -0.26 -0.80
CA TYR A 87 -1.28 -0.87 -2.11
C TYR A 87 -1.51 0.21 -3.18
N GLY A 88 -1.25 -0.15 -4.45
CA GLY A 88 -1.42 0.77 -5.58
C GLY A 88 -0.53 2.02 -5.47
N THR A 89 -1.09 3.20 -5.72
CA THR A 89 -0.36 4.48 -5.69
C THR A 89 0.30 4.75 -4.34
N MET A 90 -0.34 4.34 -3.23
CA MET A 90 0.12 4.65 -1.87
C MET A 90 1.47 4.05 -1.53
N VAL A 91 1.88 2.99 -2.22
CA VAL A 91 3.22 2.39 -2.05
C VAL A 91 4.31 3.42 -2.36
N HIS A 92 4.16 4.16 -3.46
CA HIS A 92 5.12 5.18 -3.90
C HIS A 92 5.10 6.42 -3.02
N VAL A 93 3.90 6.86 -2.62
CA VAL A 93 3.75 8.00 -1.70
C VAL A 93 4.40 7.69 -0.36
N CYS A 94 4.14 6.51 0.22
CA CYS A 94 4.76 6.10 1.48
C CYS A 94 6.28 6.02 1.36
N ALA A 95 6.80 5.44 0.27
CA ALA A 95 8.24 5.33 0.06
C ALA A 95 8.93 6.69 0.00
N ALA A 96 8.35 7.66 -0.72
CA ALA A 96 8.89 9.01 -0.81
C ALA A 96 8.85 9.73 0.54
N VAL A 97 7.72 9.68 1.25
CA VAL A 97 7.55 10.36 2.54
C VAL A 97 8.45 9.78 3.62
N VAL A 98 8.56 8.45 3.69
CA VAL A 98 9.45 7.78 4.66
C VAL A 98 10.91 8.12 4.40
N ALA A 99 11.33 8.14 3.13
CA ALA A 99 12.69 8.52 2.75
C ALA A 99 13.00 9.97 3.13
N GLU A 100 12.10 10.91 2.86
CA GLU A 100 12.25 12.32 3.23
C GLU A 100 12.20 12.55 4.74
N ALA A 101 11.38 11.80 5.47
CA ALA A 101 11.29 11.87 6.92
C ALA A 101 12.47 11.18 7.63
N GLY A 102 13.27 10.39 6.92
CA GLY A 102 14.39 9.63 7.50
C GLY A 102 13.94 8.54 8.48
N ILE A 103 12.72 8.01 8.34
CA ILE A 103 12.17 6.98 9.23
C ILE A 103 12.54 5.60 8.68
N ASP A 104 12.90 4.68 9.57
CA ASP A 104 13.15 3.30 9.17
C ASP A 104 11.87 2.46 9.12
N ALA A 105 10.99 2.78 8.17
CA ALA A 105 9.73 2.07 7.99
C ALA A 105 9.85 0.94 6.96
N GLU A 106 9.38 -0.24 7.33
CA GLU A 106 9.11 -1.34 6.41
C GLU A 106 7.82 -1.05 5.63
N ILE A 107 7.89 -1.07 4.31
CA ILE A 107 6.73 -0.84 3.43
C ILE A 107 6.34 -2.15 2.78
N VAL A 108 5.13 -2.60 3.09
CA VAL A 108 4.52 -3.81 2.54
C VAL A 108 3.48 -3.40 1.51
N ASP A 109 3.77 -3.67 0.24
CA ASP A 109 2.77 -3.65 -0.83
C ASP A 109 1.96 -4.94 -0.77
N LEU A 110 0.67 -4.82 -0.46
CA LEU A 110 -0.21 -5.97 -0.29
C LEU A 110 -0.38 -6.77 -1.59
N ARG A 111 -0.38 -6.10 -2.75
CA ARG A 111 -0.68 -6.64 -4.09
C ARG A 111 -2.06 -7.29 -4.23
N THR A 112 -2.35 -8.31 -3.42
CA THR A 112 -3.65 -8.97 -3.33
C THR A 112 -4.33 -8.57 -2.03
N LEU A 113 -5.55 -8.02 -2.12
CA LEU A 113 -6.35 -7.67 -0.96
C LEU A 113 -7.17 -8.86 -0.45
N VAL A 114 -7.63 -9.71 -1.37
CA VAL A 114 -8.38 -10.93 -1.06
C VAL A 114 -7.96 -12.04 -2.02
N PRO A 115 -7.48 -13.21 -1.53
CA PRO A 115 -7.04 -13.46 -0.16
C PRO A 115 -5.79 -12.63 0.20
N LEU A 116 -5.68 -12.22 1.46
CA LEU A 116 -4.58 -11.39 1.96
C LEU A 116 -3.39 -12.24 2.42
N ASP A 117 -2.17 -11.76 2.22
CA ASP A 117 -0.96 -12.36 2.79
C ASP A 117 -0.81 -12.00 4.28
N ILE A 118 -1.56 -12.70 5.13
CA ILE A 118 -1.57 -12.46 6.58
C ILE A 118 -0.20 -12.75 7.19
N GLU A 119 0.51 -13.76 6.69
CA GLU A 119 1.80 -14.22 7.21
C GLU A 119 2.86 -13.12 7.10
N THR A 120 2.98 -12.49 5.93
CA THR A 120 3.91 -11.38 5.71
C THR A 120 3.57 -10.17 6.58
N ILE A 121 2.28 -9.86 6.74
CA ILE A 121 1.83 -8.73 7.59
C ILE A 121 2.17 -9.00 9.05
N GLU A 122 1.82 -10.18 9.56
CA GLU A 122 2.05 -10.58 10.95
C GLU A 122 3.55 -10.58 11.28
N ALA A 123 4.39 -11.14 10.40
CA ALA A 123 5.85 -11.14 10.58
C ALA A 123 6.42 -9.72 10.62
N SER A 124 5.97 -8.84 9.71
CA SER A 124 6.40 -7.45 9.65
C SER A 124 6.01 -6.68 10.92
N VAL A 125 4.75 -6.75 11.34
CA VAL A 125 4.28 -6.00 12.51
C VAL A 125 4.90 -6.54 13.81
N LYS A 126 5.07 -7.85 13.97
CA LYS A 126 5.75 -8.42 15.14
C LYS A 126 7.20 -7.95 15.25
N LYS A 127 7.86 -7.73 14.11
CA LYS A 127 9.23 -7.21 14.06
C LYS A 127 9.29 -5.74 14.47
N THR A 128 8.39 -4.90 13.94
CA THR A 128 8.48 -3.44 14.10
C THR A 128 7.74 -2.90 15.33
N GLY A 129 6.76 -3.65 15.83
CA GLY A 129 5.90 -3.27 16.94
C GLY A 129 4.93 -2.12 16.66
N ARG A 130 4.96 -1.49 15.49
CA ARG A 130 4.06 -0.38 15.11
C ARG A 130 3.50 -0.62 13.72
N CYS A 131 2.25 -0.24 13.49
CA CYS A 131 1.59 -0.42 12.20
C CYS A 131 0.82 0.83 11.76
N MET A 132 1.07 1.26 10.52
CA MET A 132 0.31 2.29 9.83
C MET A 132 -0.29 1.72 8.55
N ILE A 133 -1.57 1.98 8.31
CA ILE A 133 -2.28 1.54 7.10
C ILE A 133 -2.58 2.75 6.23
N VAL A 134 -2.24 2.69 4.94
CA VAL A 134 -2.40 3.82 4.02
C VAL A 134 -3.14 3.38 2.75
N HIS A 135 -4.27 4.03 2.46
CA HIS A 135 -5.06 3.75 1.25
C HIS A 135 -5.88 4.95 0.78
N GLU A 136 -6.13 5.08 -0.53
CA GLU A 136 -6.90 6.20 -1.10
C GLU A 136 -8.40 6.17 -0.74
N ALA A 137 -8.96 4.98 -0.50
CA ALA A 137 -10.39 4.80 -0.21
C ALA A 137 -10.84 5.56 1.05
N THR A 138 -12.16 5.79 1.17
CA THR A 138 -12.80 6.39 2.34
C THR A 138 -12.50 5.61 3.62
N ARG A 139 -12.56 6.28 4.78
CA ARG A 139 -12.08 5.74 6.05
C ARG A 139 -13.03 4.71 6.65
N THR A 140 -14.30 5.05 6.70
CA THR A 140 -15.35 4.27 7.36
C THR A 140 -15.69 3.06 6.50
N SER A 141 -15.65 1.87 7.12
CA SER A 141 -15.85 0.58 6.43
C SER A 141 -14.95 0.35 5.22
N GLY A 142 -13.84 1.10 5.09
CA GLY A 142 -12.81 0.87 4.10
C GLY A 142 -11.93 -0.33 4.46
N PHE A 143 -11.13 -0.82 3.50
CA PHE A 143 -10.30 -2.01 3.69
C PHE A 143 -9.28 -1.89 4.83
N GLY A 144 -8.85 -0.67 5.18
CA GLY A 144 -8.00 -0.46 6.34
C GLY A 144 -8.63 -0.82 7.68
N ALA A 145 -9.96 -0.93 7.78
CA ALA A 145 -10.61 -1.43 8.99
C ALA A 145 -10.32 -2.93 9.20
N GLU A 146 -10.39 -3.73 8.13
CA GLU A 146 -10.09 -5.17 8.17
C GLU A 146 -8.61 -5.40 8.49
N LEU A 147 -7.71 -4.67 7.82
CA LEU A 147 -6.27 -4.73 8.11
C LEU A 147 -5.98 -4.42 9.58
N SER A 148 -6.63 -3.39 10.14
CA SER A 148 -6.47 -3.03 11.54
C SER A 148 -6.99 -4.11 12.49
N ALA A 149 -8.10 -4.77 12.15
CA ALA A 149 -8.68 -5.84 12.95
C ALA A 149 -7.76 -7.07 12.97
N ILE A 150 -7.29 -7.51 11.80
CA ILE A 150 -6.35 -8.64 11.65
C ILE A 150 -5.06 -8.37 12.43
N VAL A 151 -4.48 -7.17 12.28
CA VAL A 151 -3.25 -6.81 12.99
C VAL A 151 -3.48 -6.77 14.50
N GLN A 152 -4.60 -6.20 14.97
CA GLN A 152 -4.90 -6.20 16.40
C GLN A 152 -5.01 -7.64 16.91
N GLU A 153 -5.85 -8.46 16.30
CA GLU A 153 -6.11 -9.85 16.72
C GLU A 153 -4.81 -10.68 16.82
N ARG A 154 -3.90 -10.53 15.85
CA ARG A 154 -2.71 -11.38 15.73
C ARG A 154 -1.45 -10.83 16.37
N CYS A 155 -1.38 -9.51 16.52
CA CYS A 155 -0.19 -8.81 16.97
C CYS A 155 -0.39 -8.02 18.27
N PHE A 156 -1.52 -8.17 18.97
CA PHE A 156 -1.89 -7.39 20.16
C PHE A 156 -0.72 -7.17 21.14
N TYR A 157 -0.05 -8.26 21.56
CA TYR A 157 1.04 -8.18 22.54
C TYR A 157 2.36 -7.60 22.01
N HIS A 158 2.51 -7.46 20.69
CA HIS A 158 3.69 -6.87 20.06
C HIS A 158 3.46 -5.40 19.69
N LEU A 159 2.23 -4.88 19.79
CA LEU A 159 1.94 -3.50 19.43
C LEU A 159 2.41 -2.53 20.52
N GLU A 160 3.36 -1.68 20.18
CA GLU A 160 3.91 -0.61 21.02
C GLU A 160 3.14 0.71 20.89
N ALA A 161 2.26 0.82 19.90
CA ALA A 161 1.43 2.01 19.67
C ALA A 161 0.08 1.63 19.03
N PRO A 162 -0.96 2.47 19.17
CA PRO A 162 -2.19 2.31 18.42
C PRO A 162 -1.96 2.27 16.91
N ILE A 163 -2.66 1.39 16.20
CA ILE A 163 -2.60 1.29 14.75
C ILE A 163 -3.14 2.59 14.13
N GLU A 164 -2.34 3.28 13.32
CA GLU A 164 -2.77 4.49 12.61
C GLU A 164 -3.30 4.15 11.21
N ARG A 165 -4.29 4.92 10.74
CA ARG A 165 -4.85 4.78 9.38
C ARG A 165 -4.91 6.13 8.69
N VAL A 166 -4.19 6.27 7.58
CA VAL A 166 -4.19 7.46 6.73
C VAL A 166 -4.96 7.15 5.45
N THR A 167 -6.14 7.75 5.31
CA THR A 167 -7.10 7.40 4.26
C THR A 167 -7.69 8.61 3.55
N GLY A 168 -8.45 8.40 2.47
CA GLY A 168 -9.39 9.40 1.99
C GLY A 168 -10.43 9.75 3.07
N PHE A 169 -11.02 10.95 2.96
CA PHE A 169 -12.08 11.38 3.88
C PHE A 169 -13.40 10.67 3.59
N ASP A 170 -14.31 10.62 4.55
CA ASP A 170 -15.67 10.09 4.39
C ASP A 170 -16.58 11.08 3.65
N THR A 171 -16.16 11.43 2.44
CA THR A 171 -16.87 12.29 1.50
C THR A 171 -16.71 11.73 0.09
N PRO A 172 -17.62 12.04 -0.85
CA PRO A 172 -17.37 11.82 -2.26
C PRO A 172 -16.08 12.51 -2.70
N TYR A 173 -15.40 11.92 -3.70
CA TYR A 173 -14.13 12.44 -4.19
C TYR A 173 -14.33 13.80 -4.88
N PRO A 174 -13.75 14.91 -4.38
CA PRO A 174 -13.97 16.23 -4.93
C PRO A 174 -13.01 16.52 -6.10
N HIS A 175 -13.44 17.37 -7.04
CA HIS A 175 -12.55 17.80 -8.13
C HIS A 175 -11.61 18.94 -7.72
N SER A 176 -12.15 20.07 -7.22
CA SER A 176 -11.34 21.26 -6.87
C SER A 176 -10.47 21.08 -5.62
N LEU A 177 -10.80 20.10 -4.78
CA LEU A 177 -10.13 19.78 -3.51
C LEU A 177 -9.32 18.48 -3.57
N GLU A 178 -8.97 18.01 -4.77
CA GLU A 178 -8.17 16.79 -5.03
C GLU A 178 -7.03 16.61 -4.01
N TRP A 179 -6.16 17.60 -3.88
CA TRP A 179 -4.96 17.51 -3.03
C TRP A 179 -5.22 17.66 -1.54
N ALA A 180 -6.37 18.23 -1.17
CA ALA A 180 -6.80 18.22 0.23
C ALA A 180 -7.38 16.85 0.60
N TYR A 181 -8.09 16.21 -0.34
CA TYR A 181 -8.71 14.89 -0.14
C TYR A 181 -7.68 13.76 -0.14
N PHE A 182 -6.82 13.72 -1.15
CA PHE A 182 -5.83 12.69 -1.36
C PHE A 182 -4.92 12.55 -0.11
N PRO A 183 -4.67 11.34 0.40
CA PRO A 183 -3.79 11.11 1.54
C PRO A 183 -2.32 11.30 1.13
N GLY A 184 -1.93 12.56 0.90
CA GLY A 184 -0.62 12.94 0.41
C GLY A 184 0.46 13.07 1.49
N PRO A 185 1.65 13.58 1.10
CA PRO A 185 2.84 13.61 1.93
C PRO A 185 2.68 14.26 3.30
N VAL A 186 1.97 15.39 3.37
CA VAL A 186 1.75 16.13 4.61
C VAL A 186 0.99 15.28 5.64
N ARG A 187 -0.12 14.64 5.22
CA ARG A 187 -0.98 13.85 6.11
C ARG A 187 -0.28 12.56 6.58
N ILE A 188 0.49 11.93 5.70
CA ILE A 188 1.31 10.76 6.07
C ILE A 188 2.41 11.18 7.05
N GLY A 189 3.10 12.30 6.79
CA GLY A 189 4.14 12.84 7.68
C GLY A 189 3.63 13.17 9.09
N GLU A 190 2.42 13.72 9.21
CA GLU A 190 1.78 13.95 10.51
C GLU A 190 1.47 12.64 11.25
N ALA A 191 0.96 11.63 10.54
CA ALA A 191 0.71 10.31 11.12
C ALA A 191 2.00 9.61 11.55
N LEU A 192 3.08 9.78 10.79
CA LEU A 192 4.41 9.26 11.12
C LEU A 192 4.92 9.88 12.43
N LYS A 193 4.85 11.20 12.56
CA LYS A 193 5.21 11.90 13.80
C LYS A 193 4.37 11.44 14.99
N LYS A 194 3.08 11.15 14.76
CA LYS A 194 2.16 10.71 15.81
C LYS A 194 2.48 9.29 16.30
N ILE A 195 2.66 8.34 15.38
CA ILE A 195 2.88 6.92 15.73
C ILE A 195 4.29 6.67 16.29
N MET A 196 5.26 7.49 15.89
CA MET A 196 6.65 7.40 16.37
C MET A 196 6.90 8.18 17.66
N LYS A 197 5.90 8.88 18.22
CA LYS A 197 6.05 9.57 19.49
C LYS A 197 6.09 8.53 20.61
N ASP A 198 7.14 8.58 21.44
CA ASP A 198 7.26 7.71 22.61
C ASP A 198 6.01 7.83 23.49
N ALA A 199 5.52 6.68 23.98
CA ALA A 199 4.43 6.59 24.95
C ALA A 199 4.90 6.98 26.36
#